data_AF-Q9CI58-F1
#
_entry.id   AF-Q9CI58-F1
#
_cell.length_a   1.000
_cell.length_b   1.000
_cell.length_c   1.000
_cell.angle_alpha   90.00
_cell.angle_beta   90.00
_cell.angle_gamma   90.00
#
_symmetry.space_group_name_H-M   'P 1'
#
loop_
_entity.id
_entity.type
_entity.pdbx_description
1 polymer ?
#
loop_
_entity_poly.entity_id
_entity_poly.type
_entity_poly.pdbx_seq_one_letter_code
_entity_poly.pdbx_strand_id
1 'polypeptide(L)' 'MPTSDNGLRLVNSFIEETGIEKMSLAAKYGVAKNVMIDILSGHLQSPKAHQVILKIIDDFKLR' A
#
# COMPACT_ATOMS: atom_id res chain seq x y z
N MET A 1 -4.19 6.68 13.47
CA MET A 1 -4.39 8.06 12.97
C MET A 1 -5.40 8.02 11.84
N PRO A 2 -6.29 9.01 11.69
CA PRO A 2 -7.33 9.05 10.64
C PRO A 2 -6.79 9.02 9.21
N THR A 3 -5.50 9.36 9.02
CA THR A 3 -4.79 9.37 7.73
C THR A 3 -4.44 7.99 7.19
N SER A 4 -4.40 6.95 8.05
CA SER A 4 -4.08 5.57 7.63
C SER A 4 -5.13 5.01 6.67
N ASP A 5 -6.41 5.18 6.99
CA ASP A 5 -7.51 4.53 6.25
C ASP A 5 -7.73 5.14 4.87
N ASN A 6 -7.58 6.46 4.73
CA ASN A 6 -7.73 7.12 3.42
C ASN A 6 -6.61 6.73 2.45
N GLY A 7 -5.36 6.70 2.91
CA GLY A 7 -4.23 6.28 2.09
C GLY A 7 -4.31 4.82 1.68
N LEU A 8 -4.69 3.94 2.63
CA LEU A 8 -4.92 2.53 2.37
C LEU A 8 -6.01 2.32 1.31
N ARG A 9 -7.14 3.05 1.42
CA ARG A 9 -8.25 2.95 0.47
C ARG A 9 -7.82 3.39 -0.93
N LEU A 10 -7.11 4.51 -1.07
CA LEU A 10 -6.59 4.99 -2.35
C LEU A 10 -5.71 3.94 -3.04
N VAL A 11 -4.78 3.34 -2.29
CA VAL A 11 -3.89 2.30 -2.82
C VAL A 11 -4.67 1.06 -3.24
N ASN A 12 -5.64 0.62 -2.44
CA ASN A 12 -6.45 -0.55 -2.78
C ASN A 12 -7.33 -0.29 -4.02
N SER A 13 -7.96 0.87 -4.14
CA SER A 13 -8.72 1.24 -5.35
C SER A 13 -7.83 1.29 -6.58
N PHE A 14 -6.63 1.87 -6.47
CA PHE A 14 -5.66 1.88 -7.57
C PHE A 14 -5.27 0.45 -8.02
N ILE A 15 -5.05 -0.47 -7.07
CA ILE A 15 -4.75 -1.87 -7.38
C ILE A 15 -5.91 -2.53 -8.12
N GLU A 16 -7.14 -2.28 -7.69
CA GLU A 16 -8.35 -2.83 -8.32
C GLU A 16 -8.57 -2.27 -9.74
N GLU A 17 -8.35 -0.97 -9.94
CA GLU A 17 -8.53 -0.30 -11.24
C GLU A 17 -7.46 -0.68 -12.27
N THR A 18 -6.21 -0.85 -11.83
CA THR A 18 -5.08 -1.14 -12.72
C THR A 18 -4.81 -2.63 -12.90
N GLY A 19 -5.32 -3.48 -12.01
CA GLY A 19 -5.00 -4.90 -11.99
C GLY A 19 -3.55 -5.21 -11.59
N ILE A 20 -2.83 -4.24 -11.00
CA ILE A 20 -1.45 -4.46 -10.56
C ILE A 20 -1.40 -5.55 -9.48
N GLU A 21 -0.53 -6.54 -9.69
CA GLU A 21 -0.35 -7.58 -8.69
C GLU A 21 0.29 -7.03 -7.40
N LYS A 22 -0.31 -7.36 -6.25
CA LYS A 22 0.23 -7.04 -4.93
C LYS A 22 1.66 -7.54 -4.74
N MET A 23 2.03 -8.64 -5.40
CA MET A 23 3.38 -9.19 -5.40
C MET A 23 4.39 -8.30 -6.12
N SER A 24 3.98 -7.66 -7.23
CA SER A 24 4.81 -6.70 -7.96
C SER A 24 5.07 -5.45 -7.12
N LEU A 25 4.06 -4.97 -6.38
CA LEU A 25 4.26 -3.89 -5.40
C LEU A 25 5.20 -4.33 -4.29
N ALA A 26 5.04 -5.54 -3.75
CA ALA A 26 5.92 -6.05 -2.71
C ALA A 26 7.40 -6.06 -3.15
N ALA A 27 7.66 -6.54 -4.37
CA ALA A 27 8.99 -6.52 -4.98
C ALA A 27 9.51 -5.08 -5.18
N LYS A 28 8.68 -4.18 -5.73
CA LYS A 28 9.06 -2.77 -5.98
C LYS A 28 9.48 -2.04 -4.71
N TYR A 29 8.76 -2.24 -3.61
CA TYR A 29 9.02 -1.55 -2.34
C TYR A 29 9.88 -2.36 -1.36
N GLY A 30 10.45 -3.48 -1.79
CA GLY A 30 11.40 -4.28 -1.01
C GLY A 30 10.79 -4.87 0.26
N VAL A 31 9.52 -5.28 0.21
CA VAL A 31 8.83 -5.93 1.32
C VAL A 31 8.41 -7.36 0.95
N ALA A 32 8.33 -8.23 1.95
CA ALA A 32 7.84 -9.59 1.74
C ALA A 32 6.37 -9.58 1.29
N LYS A 33 5.96 -10.59 0.50
CA LYS A 33 4.58 -10.69 -0.01
C LYS A 33 3.53 -10.66 1.10
N ASN A 34 3.74 -11.45 2.16
CA ASN A 34 2.83 -11.51 3.30
C ASN A 34 2.73 -10.16 4.01
N VAL A 35 3.87 -9.46 4.15
CA VAL A 35 3.92 -8.12 4.73
C VAL A 35 3.12 -7.13 3.88
N MET A 36 3.25 -7.16 2.56
CA MET A 36 2.43 -6.30 1.69
C MET A 36 0.93 -6.60 1.83
N ILE A 37 0.55 -7.88 1.94
CA ILE A 37 -0.84 -8.26 2.17
C ILE A 37 -1.35 -7.71 3.51
N ASP A 38 -0.56 -7.86 4.58
CA ASP A 38 -0.90 -7.35 5.91
C ASP A 38 -0.99 -5.81 5.96
N ILE A 39 -0.14 -5.12 5.19
CA ILE A 39 -0.20 -3.67 5.05
C ILE A 39 -1.51 -3.29 4.35
N LEU A 40 -1.79 -3.89 3.19
CA LEU A 40 -2.96 -3.56 2.36
C LEU A 40 -4.30 -3.98 2.98
N SER A 41 -4.30 -4.96 3.89
CA SER A 41 -5.47 -5.35 4.67
C SER A 41 -5.71 -4.46 5.89
N GLY A 42 -4.77 -3.58 6.23
CA GLY A 42 -4.82 -2.75 7.43
C GLY A 42 -4.48 -3.50 8.73
N HIS A 43 -4.08 -4.77 8.65
CA HIS A 43 -3.67 -5.58 9.79
C HIS A 43 -2.32 -5.13 10.37
N LEU A 44 -1.38 -4.70 9.51
CA LEU A 44 -0.08 -4.17 9.92
C LEU A 44 -0.04 -2.64 9.84
N GLN A 45 -0.15 -1.98 10.99
CA GLN A 45 -0.18 -0.51 11.10
C GLN A 45 1.13 0.10 11.66
N SER A 46 2.26 -0.53 11.39
CA SER A 46 3.56 0.01 11.83
C SER A 46 3.92 1.33 11.12
N PRO A 47 4.83 2.16 11.67
CA PRO A 47 5.33 3.34 10.97
C PRO A 47 5.93 3.01 9.60
N LYS A 48 6.58 1.86 9.46
CA LYS A 48 7.14 1.39 8.19
C LYS A 48 6.05 1.04 7.18
N ALA A 49 4.95 0.42 7.63
CA ALA A 49 3.78 0.15 6.77
C ALA A 49 3.18 1.43 6.21
N HIS A 50 3.00 2.45 7.06
CA HIS A 50 2.52 3.76 6.63
C HIS A 50 3.46 4.41 5.61
N GLN A 51 4.77 4.33 5.81
CA GLN A 51 5.74 4.86 4.83
C GLN A 51 5.63 4.16 3.47
N VAL A 52 5.36 2.85 3.44
CA VAL A 52 5.14 2.12 2.18
C VAL A 52 3.90 2.64 1.46
N ILE A 53 2.78 2.82 2.18
CA ILE A 53 1.54 3.38 1.62
C ILE A 53 1.78 4.79 1.07
N LEU A 54 2.45 5.67 1.84
CA LEU A 54 2.75 7.03 1.41
C LEU A 54 3.66 7.07 0.17
N LYS A 55 4.66 6.18 0.09
CA LYS A 55 5.50 6.04 -1.10
C LYS A 55 4.70 5.59 -2.32
N ILE A 56 3.77 4.64 -2.16
CA ILE A 56 2.90 4.21 -3.26
C ILE A 56 2.07 5.38 -3.77
N ILE A 57 1.46 6.14 -2.87
CA ILE A 57 0.64 7.31 -3.21
C ILE A 57 1.48 8.34 -3.97
N ASP A 58 2.69 8.66 -3.51
CA ASP A 58 3.53 9.65 -4.15
C ASP A 58 4.10 9.18 -5.50
N ASP A 59 4.53 7.91 -5.60
CA ASP A 59 5.07 7.32 -6.83
C ASP A 59 4.04 7.29 -7.95
N PHE A 60 2.80 6.92 -7.64
CA PHE A 60 1.71 6.81 -8.61
C PHE A 60 0.84 8.07 -8.68
N LYS A 61 1.21 9.13 -7.94
CA LYS A 61 0.48 10.42 -7.90
C LYS A 61 -1.02 10.25 -7.63
N LEU A 62 -1.36 9.35 -6.72
CA LEU A 62 -2.75 9.11 -6.29
C LEU A 62 -3.24 10.34 -5.53
N ARG A 63 -4.34 10.96 -5.95
CA ARG A 63 -4.93 12.18 -5.35
C ARG A 63 -6.43 12.06 -5.25
#